data_AF-A0A8B6C3U0-F1
#
_entry.id   AF-A0A8B6C3U0-F1
#
_cell.length_a   1.000
_cell.length_b   1.000
_cell.length_c   1.000
_cell.angle_alpha   90.00
_cell.angle_beta   90.00
_cell.angle_gamma   90.00
#
_symmetry.space_group_name_H-M   'P 1'
#
loop_
_entity.id
_entity.type
_entity.pdbx_description
1 polymer ?
#
loop_
_entity_poly.entity_id
_entity_poly.type
_entity_poly.pdbx_seq_one_letter_code
_entity_poly.pdbx_strand_id
1 'polypeptide(L)'
;MGITFLHSFSVLNLVLLLTFPDKGSTECPIGWNHFGSSCYFFSHELFNWLDAEFSCRAHNARLAEVQSKEQSTFLVNMCRTEGPGISYWLGGRDDVVEGRWMWAQTDQVFNFTDWYPNIPDNVAGNENCLHMYAPWKLKWNDVTCAGLYRFICEKESALSQTEWITCYTIYNDASSRINYTINLIDTPGFGDTRGLTQDARIVSQIRELFTAKGEKGVAFLDAVCFILKAPDARLTTTQKYIFESILALFGKDIVDNICTLVTFADGQIPPVLAGLEALPGKPIPYKDHFPFNNSALFVNNVDKDQASLSPSFWEMGIKSCEKFFQKVLSLKTKSLLLTSEVLAKRGKLEINILHLQHEIDKGLSKINSLEQEVTIFTKFKSQINENKNFQYTVKEEHVEKVDISGQGIYTTTCLVCNFTCHDNCIHADDSNKYYCGAMTNGICQYCPKKCIWSAHSNVSYIYKSKTRMVNKTYSGMLSKYQEASQKKLTQTQLIQKMTDDIKICECGIQVMIEEITTCTNRIKEIALRPDPLSTVEYIELMMESEKLEKKSGFQLRIKTLEECKKRAQYGKSYQFFTDRLKDTQTALAQSDQQEPAGFFDNAKQKLKNLFN
;
A
#
# COMPACT_ATOMS: atom_id res chain seq x y z
N MET A 1 29.91 32.75 -41.45
CA MET A 1 28.66 33.02 -40.70
C MET A 1 28.05 31.65 -40.37
N GLY A 2 28.30 30.98 -39.24
CA GLY A 2 28.67 31.46 -37.91
C GLY A 2 27.43 31.60 -37.04
N ILE A 3 26.84 30.48 -36.60
CA ILE A 3 26.13 30.38 -35.31
C ILE A 3 26.36 28.95 -34.77
N THR A 4 27.43 28.80 -34.00
CA THR A 4 27.59 27.77 -32.97
C THR A 4 26.83 28.27 -31.74
N PHE A 5 25.80 27.57 -31.30
CA PHE A 5 25.29 27.66 -29.92
C PHE A 5 25.09 26.24 -29.39
N LEU A 6 26.20 25.56 -29.12
CA LEU A 6 26.27 24.53 -28.09
C LEU A 6 26.53 25.27 -26.76
N HIS A 7 25.47 25.83 -26.16
CA HIS A 7 25.46 25.96 -24.70
C HIS A 7 24.81 24.70 -24.17
N SER A 8 25.63 23.78 -23.67
CA SER A 8 25.19 22.67 -22.83
C SER A 8 24.57 23.29 -21.57
N PHE A 9 23.26 23.52 -21.58
CA PHE A 9 22.52 23.94 -20.40
C PHE A 9 22.51 22.76 -19.43
N SER A 10 23.20 22.90 -18.30
CA SER A 10 23.24 21.88 -17.26
C SER A 10 21.85 21.79 -16.61
N VAL A 11 21.29 20.58 -16.54
CA VAL A 11 20.02 20.28 -15.86
C VAL A 11 20.32 19.49 -14.60
N LEU A 12 19.77 19.91 -13.47
CA LEU A 12 19.98 19.30 -12.16
C LEU A 12 18.69 18.63 -11.68
N ASN A 13 18.71 17.32 -11.43
CA ASN A 13 17.56 16.52 -11.00
C ASN A 13 17.69 16.14 -9.52
N LEU A 14 16.79 16.69 -8.69
CA LEU A 14 16.76 16.52 -7.24
C LEU A 14 15.47 15.81 -6.84
N VAL A 15 15.59 14.69 -6.12
CA VAL A 15 14.42 14.04 -5.50
C VAL A 15 14.34 14.47 -4.05
N LEU A 16 13.22 15.07 -3.66
CA LEU A 16 12.88 15.35 -2.26
C LEU A 16 12.03 14.22 -1.72
N LEU A 17 12.55 13.56 -0.67
CA LEU A 17 11.89 12.48 0.03
C LEU A 17 11.47 12.98 1.40
N LEU A 18 10.17 13.24 1.54
CA LEU A 18 9.55 13.57 2.82
C LEU A 18 9.39 12.28 3.63
N THR A 19 10.00 12.22 4.81
CA THR A 19 10.09 10.99 5.62
C THR A 19 9.30 11.04 6.92
N PHE A 20 8.35 11.95 6.99
CA PHE A 20 7.47 12.07 8.13
C PHE A 20 6.06 11.62 7.75
N PRO A 21 5.44 10.72 8.53
CA PRO A 21 4.02 10.86 8.82
C PRO A 21 3.89 12.27 9.35
N ASP A 22 3.09 13.11 8.70
CA ASP A 22 2.92 14.48 9.18
C ASP A 22 2.22 14.42 10.56
N LYS A 23 3.00 14.30 11.64
CA LYS A 23 2.57 14.73 12.96
C LYS A 23 2.63 16.25 12.90
N GLY A 24 1.52 16.80 12.41
CA GLY A 24 1.17 18.21 12.43
C GLY A 24 2.26 19.12 11.85
N SER A 25 2.14 19.44 10.57
CA SER A 25 2.01 20.86 10.30
C SER A 25 0.69 21.31 10.95
N THR A 26 0.75 22.21 11.93
CA THR A 26 -0.41 22.95 12.41
C THR A 26 -0.83 23.99 11.37
N GLU A 27 -0.78 23.64 10.07
CA GLU A 27 -0.93 24.62 9.01
C GLU A 27 -1.91 24.14 7.97
N CYS A 28 -2.96 24.93 7.88
CA CYS A 28 -4.04 24.74 6.95
C CYS A 28 -3.66 25.35 5.60
N PRO A 29 -4.25 24.88 4.48
CA PRO A 29 -4.03 25.50 3.18
C PRO A 29 -4.35 27.00 3.22
N ILE A 30 -3.75 27.76 2.31
CA ILE A 30 -4.04 29.20 2.18
C ILE A 30 -5.57 29.40 2.05
N GLY A 31 -6.13 30.29 2.87
CA GLY A 31 -7.58 30.53 2.96
C GLY A 31 -8.33 29.64 3.95
N TRP A 32 -7.63 28.75 4.68
CA TRP A 32 -8.21 27.90 5.73
C TRP A 32 -7.67 28.30 7.11
N ASN A 33 -8.50 28.17 8.13
CA ASN A 33 -8.20 28.55 9.50
C ASN A 33 -7.94 27.31 10.37
N HIS A 34 -6.88 27.34 11.15
CA HIS A 34 -6.48 26.21 11.99
C HIS A 34 -7.18 26.22 13.35
N PHE A 35 -7.74 25.09 13.76
CA PHE A 35 -8.20 24.87 15.14
C PHE A 35 -8.14 23.41 15.55
N GLY A 36 -7.50 23.12 16.68
CA GLY A 36 -7.29 21.75 17.16
C GLY A 36 -6.39 20.95 16.20
N SER A 37 -6.91 19.84 15.68
CA SER A 37 -6.26 19.01 14.65
C SER A 37 -6.93 19.13 13.28
N SER A 38 -7.68 20.21 13.05
CA SER A 38 -8.49 20.42 11.86
C SER A 38 -8.28 21.81 11.25
N CYS A 39 -8.63 21.91 9.98
CA CYS A 39 -8.60 23.09 9.14
C CYS A 39 -9.99 23.43 8.66
N TYR A 40 -10.35 24.72 8.71
CA TYR A 40 -11.70 25.20 8.44
C TYR A 40 -11.74 26.25 7.33
N PHE A 41 -12.60 26.05 6.35
CA PHE A 41 -12.87 27.00 5.27
C PHE A 41 -14.28 27.55 5.39
N PHE A 42 -14.43 28.86 5.21
CA PHE A 42 -15.69 29.57 5.29
C PHE A 42 -16.05 30.03 3.88
N SER A 43 -17.15 29.52 3.32
CA SER A 43 -17.55 29.87 1.96
C SER A 43 -18.01 31.33 1.84
N HIS A 44 -17.96 31.86 0.62
CA HIS A 44 -18.62 33.11 0.29
C HIS A 44 -19.94 32.89 -0.47
N GLU A 45 -20.06 31.74 -1.14
CA GLU A 45 -21.18 31.26 -1.93
C GLU A 45 -22.32 30.73 -1.04
N LEU A 46 -23.55 30.90 -1.53
CA LEU A 46 -24.77 30.41 -0.88
C LEU A 46 -25.23 29.14 -1.60
N PHE A 47 -25.20 28.00 -0.92
CA PHE A 47 -25.61 26.70 -1.45
C PHE A 47 -26.69 26.06 -0.59
N ASN A 48 -27.43 25.11 -1.19
CA ASN A 48 -28.21 24.15 -0.41
C ASN A 48 -27.25 23.18 0.30
N TRP A 49 -27.77 22.45 1.28
CA TRP A 49 -26.92 21.62 2.14
C TRP A 49 -26.14 20.55 1.35
N LEU A 50 -26.78 19.94 0.33
CA LEU A 50 -26.16 18.91 -0.50
C LEU A 50 -25.04 19.48 -1.39
N ASP A 51 -25.27 20.63 -2.02
CA ASP A 51 -24.27 21.30 -2.85
C ASP A 51 -23.10 21.84 -2.02
N ALA A 52 -23.37 22.29 -0.79
CA ALA A 52 -22.35 22.68 0.18
C ALA A 52 -21.45 21.50 0.57
N GLU A 53 -22.04 20.34 0.88
CA GLU A 53 -21.31 19.11 1.18
C GLU A 53 -20.48 18.65 -0.04
N PHE A 54 -21.03 18.71 -1.25
CA PHE A 54 -20.28 18.40 -2.48
C PHE A 54 -19.10 19.36 -2.69
N SER A 55 -19.30 20.65 -2.42
CA SER A 55 -18.24 21.67 -2.50
C SER A 55 -17.12 21.41 -1.50
N CYS A 56 -17.43 21.03 -0.26
CA CYS A 56 -16.42 20.62 0.71
C CYS A 56 -15.66 19.38 0.25
N ARG A 57 -16.35 18.39 -0.31
CA ARG A 57 -15.70 17.18 -0.86
C ARG A 57 -14.75 17.47 -2.00
N ALA A 58 -15.07 18.43 -2.87
CA ALA A 58 -14.17 18.88 -3.94
C ALA A 58 -12.84 19.44 -3.40
N HIS A 59 -12.80 19.88 -2.14
CA HIS A 59 -11.59 20.36 -1.45
C HIS A 59 -10.94 19.32 -0.52
N ASN A 60 -11.30 18.03 -0.69
CA ASN A 60 -10.92 16.93 0.21
C ASN A 60 -11.29 17.24 1.68
N ALA A 61 -12.47 17.82 1.87
CA ALA A 61 -13.03 18.18 3.16
C ALA A 61 -14.47 17.67 3.28
N ARG A 62 -15.11 17.92 4.42
CA ARG A 62 -16.53 17.67 4.69
C ARG A 62 -17.17 18.92 5.28
N LEU A 63 -18.50 19.04 5.31
CA LEU A 63 -19.12 20.05 6.18
C LEU A 63 -18.67 19.83 7.63
N ALA A 64 -18.43 20.93 8.35
CA ALA A 64 -17.84 20.88 9.69
C ALA A 64 -18.73 20.08 10.67
N GLU A 65 -18.10 19.16 11.40
CA GLU A 65 -18.75 18.28 12.38
C GLU A 65 -18.29 18.69 13.78
N VAL A 66 -19.19 19.29 14.56
CA VAL A 66 -18.81 19.99 15.80
C VAL A 66 -18.93 19.08 17.01
N GLN A 67 -17.79 18.64 17.53
CA GLN A 67 -17.70 17.63 18.60
C GLN A 67 -17.44 18.21 19.99
N SER A 68 -17.16 19.51 20.11
CA SER A 68 -16.86 20.15 21.40
C SER A 68 -17.30 21.60 21.49
N LYS A 69 -17.43 22.09 22.74
CA LYS A 69 -17.76 23.48 23.04
C LYS A 69 -16.67 24.44 22.56
N GLU A 70 -15.42 24.03 22.67
CA GLU A 70 -14.26 24.80 22.25
C GLU A 70 -14.29 25.01 20.73
N GLN A 71 -14.64 23.96 19.97
CA GLN A 71 -14.80 24.03 18.52
C GLN A 71 -15.98 24.92 18.12
N SER A 72 -17.14 24.79 18.77
CA SER A 72 -18.28 25.69 18.53
C SER A 72 -17.89 27.16 18.77
N THR A 73 -17.19 27.45 19.87
CA THR A 73 -16.74 28.81 20.20
C THR A 73 -15.79 29.38 19.14
N PHE A 74 -14.86 28.57 18.65
CA PHE A 74 -13.97 28.95 17.54
C PHE A 74 -14.76 29.29 16.27
N LEU A 75 -15.67 28.42 15.83
CA LEU A 75 -16.47 28.65 14.63
C LEU A 75 -17.33 29.92 14.74
N VAL A 76 -17.96 30.15 15.90
CA VAL A 76 -18.77 31.34 16.17
C VAL A 76 -17.92 32.61 16.04
N ASN A 77 -16.70 32.62 16.56
CA ASN A 77 -15.82 33.78 16.48
C ASN A 77 -15.36 34.04 15.03
N MET A 78 -15.02 32.98 14.29
CA MET A 78 -14.63 33.10 12.87
C MET A 78 -15.79 33.59 11.98
N CYS A 79 -17.01 33.08 12.20
CA CYS A 79 -18.19 33.57 11.46
C CYS A 79 -18.41 35.07 11.70
N ARG A 80 -18.15 35.57 12.91
CA ARG A 80 -18.26 37.00 13.22
C ARG A 80 -17.19 37.85 12.53
N THR A 81 -15.99 37.31 12.33
CA THR A 81 -14.92 38.02 11.60
C THR A 81 -15.17 38.04 10.09
N GLU A 82 -15.81 37.01 9.53
CA GLU A 82 -16.19 36.94 8.11
C GLU A 82 -17.32 37.92 7.74
N GLY A 83 -18.21 38.23 8.68
CA GLY A 83 -19.22 39.29 8.51
C GLY A 83 -20.46 39.10 9.40
N PRO A 84 -21.07 40.19 9.91
CA PRO A 84 -22.26 40.09 10.74
C PRO A 84 -23.49 39.65 9.94
N GLY A 85 -24.39 38.89 10.57
CA GLY A 85 -25.71 38.55 10.00
C GLY A 85 -25.74 37.34 9.06
N ILE A 86 -24.66 36.57 8.99
CA ILE A 86 -24.50 35.46 8.04
C ILE A 86 -24.69 34.10 8.73
N SER A 87 -25.58 33.26 8.19
CA SER A 87 -25.80 31.88 8.65
C SER A 87 -24.97 30.87 7.85
N TYR A 88 -24.56 29.78 8.50
CA TYR A 88 -23.63 28.79 7.93
C TYR A 88 -24.10 27.35 8.11
N TRP A 89 -24.11 26.55 7.04
CA TRP A 89 -24.30 25.10 7.10
C TRP A 89 -23.19 24.39 7.87
N LEU A 90 -23.60 23.35 8.61
CA LEU A 90 -22.75 22.35 9.27
C LEU A 90 -23.15 20.93 8.81
N GLY A 91 -22.34 19.93 9.14
CA GLY A 91 -22.51 18.55 8.64
C GLY A 91 -23.60 17.71 9.31
N GLY A 92 -24.51 18.33 10.06
CA GLY A 92 -25.55 17.65 10.82
C GLY A 92 -26.80 17.32 9.99
N ARG A 93 -27.33 16.11 10.15
CA ARG A 93 -28.59 15.66 9.53
C ARG A 93 -29.34 14.62 10.38
N ASP A 94 -30.65 14.53 10.21
CA ASP A 94 -31.50 13.49 10.83
C ASP A 94 -32.54 12.89 9.86
N ASP A 95 -32.42 13.14 8.55
CA ASP A 95 -33.31 12.60 7.51
C ASP A 95 -33.36 11.06 7.41
N VAL A 96 -32.41 10.35 8.01
CA VAL A 96 -32.40 8.87 8.08
C VAL A 96 -33.36 8.38 9.16
N VAL A 97 -33.36 9.02 10.33
CA VAL A 97 -34.23 8.72 11.46
C VAL A 97 -34.54 10.03 12.17
N GLU A 98 -35.75 10.52 11.94
CA GLU A 98 -36.29 11.75 12.54
C GLU A 98 -36.01 11.85 14.04
N GLY A 99 -35.46 12.98 14.49
CA GLY A 99 -35.08 13.23 15.88
C GLY A 99 -33.78 12.57 16.32
N ARG A 100 -33.11 11.80 15.44
CA ARG A 100 -31.79 11.21 15.70
C ARG A 100 -30.73 11.87 14.83
N TRP A 101 -30.21 12.98 15.33
CA TRP A 101 -29.14 13.75 14.68
C TRP A 101 -27.82 13.00 14.61
N MET A 102 -27.26 12.95 13.41
CA MET A 102 -25.99 12.32 13.10
C MET A 102 -25.12 13.25 12.23
N TRP A 103 -23.83 13.05 12.36
CA TRP A 103 -22.83 13.68 11.52
C TRP A 103 -22.75 12.95 10.17
N ALA A 104 -22.96 13.67 9.07
CA ALA A 104 -23.20 13.08 7.76
C ALA A 104 -22.03 12.26 7.18
N GLN A 105 -20.80 12.53 7.59
CA GLN A 105 -19.63 11.81 7.07
C GLN A 105 -19.09 10.76 8.05
N THR A 106 -19.19 11.00 9.37
CA THR A 106 -18.71 10.04 10.38
C THR A 106 -19.76 9.06 10.85
N ASP A 107 -21.04 9.25 10.49
CA ASP A 107 -22.21 8.49 10.98
C ASP A 107 -22.30 8.45 12.52
N GLN A 108 -21.67 9.42 13.19
CA GLN A 108 -21.67 9.53 14.64
C GLN A 108 -22.93 10.27 15.11
N VAL A 109 -23.63 9.69 16.08
CA VAL A 109 -24.71 10.37 16.79
C VAL A 109 -24.13 11.54 17.58
N PHE A 110 -24.84 12.66 17.62
CA PHE A 110 -24.40 13.85 18.34
C PHE A 110 -24.11 13.55 19.81
N ASN A 111 -22.89 13.84 20.25
CA ASN A 111 -22.42 13.73 21.64
C ASN A 111 -22.31 15.11 22.32
N PHE A 112 -22.23 16.17 21.52
CA PHE A 112 -22.22 17.57 21.90
C PHE A 112 -23.26 18.30 21.05
N THR A 113 -23.97 19.25 21.65
CA THR A 113 -24.93 20.08 20.92
C THR A 113 -24.82 21.54 21.34
N ASP A 114 -25.08 22.44 20.39
CA ASP A 114 -25.17 23.88 20.65
C ASP A 114 -26.48 24.49 20.13
N TRP A 115 -27.57 23.72 20.25
CA TRP A 115 -28.93 24.09 19.89
C TRP A 115 -29.36 25.41 20.53
N TYR A 116 -30.14 26.20 19.79
CA TYR A 116 -30.91 27.29 20.38
C TYR A 116 -31.99 26.70 21.30
N PRO A 117 -32.38 27.40 22.39
CA PRO A 117 -33.43 26.89 23.28
C PRO A 117 -34.72 26.52 22.53
N ASN A 118 -35.23 25.32 22.81
CA ASN A 118 -36.42 24.70 22.20
C ASN A 118 -36.27 24.19 20.76
N ILE A 119 -35.03 23.98 20.30
CA ILE A 119 -34.70 23.35 19.01
C ILE A 119 -33.95 22.02 19.26
N PRO A 120 -34.10 20.94 18.47
CA PRO A 120 -35.04 20.58 17.41
C PRO A 120 -36.48 21.08 17.39
N ASP A 121 -37.02 21.81 16.40
CA ASP A 121 -38.49 21.99 16.35
C ASP A 121 -39.18 21.38 15.11
N ASN A 122 -38.38 20.95 14.13
CA ASN A 122 -38.78 20.27 12.91
C ASN A 122 -40.00 20.91 12.25
N VAL A 123 -39.91 22.20 11.91
CA VAL A 123 -41.04 22.95 11.37
C VAL A 123 -41.56 22.28 10.09
N ALA A 124 -42.87 22.03 10.06
CA ALA A 124 -43.55 21.35 8.97
C ALA A 124 -43.06 19.92 8.65
N GLY A 125 -42.27 19.29 9.54
CA GLY A 125 -41.80 17.92 9.39
C GLY A 125 -40.76 17.73 8.28
N ASN A 126 -39.98 18.77 7.96
CA ASN A 126 -39.04 18.74 6.83
C ASN A 126 -37.73 19.52 7.08
N GLU A 127 -37.34 19.69 8.34
CA GLU A 127 -36.11 20.40 8.73
C GLU A 127 -35.00 19.45 9.14
N ASN A 128 -34.39 18.82 8.14
CA ASN A 128 -33.46 17.72 8.38
C ASN A 128 -31.97 18.10 8.35
N CYS A 129 -31.63 19.40 8.27
CA CYS A 129 -30.25 19.85 8.08
C CYS A 129 -29.84 20.94 9.08
N LEU A 130 -28.60 20.87 9.57
CA LEU A 130 -28.07 21.73 10.62
C LEU A 130 -27.40 22.99 10.06
N HIS A 131 -27.80 24.18 10.52
CA HIS A 131 -27.03 25.42 10.33
C HIS A 131 -26.80 26.20 11.62
N MET A 132 -25.77 27.05 11.61
CA MET A 132 -25.54 28.10 12.60
C MET A 132 -26.33 29.34 12.19
N TYR A 133 -27.33 29.72 12.97
CA TYR A 133 -28.25 30.80 12.60
C TYR A 133 -27.81 32.15 13.17
N ALA A 134 -27.47 33.11 12.30
CA ALA A 134 -26.91 34.40 12.72
C ALA A 134 -27.81 35.21 13.68
N PRO A 135 -29.13 35.35 13.45
CA PRO A 135 -30.01 36.08 14.37
C PRO A 135 -30.04 35.49 15.79
N TRP A 136 -29.70 34.21 15.95
CA TRP A 136 -29.62 33.53 17.23
C TRP A 136 -28.20 33.41 17.77
N LYS A 137 -27.36 34.41 17.46
CA LYS A 137 -25.96 34.48 17.88
C LYS A 137 -25.15 33.25 17.44
N LEU A 138 -25.51 32.68 16.28
CA LEU A 138 -24.90 31.50 15.67
C LEU A 138 -25.09 30.20 16.48
N LYS A 139 -26.15 30.12 17.29
CA LYS A 139 -26.63 28.85 17.84
C LYS A 139 -27.21 27.97 16.74
N TRP A 140 -27.22 26.67 16.98
CA TRP A 140 -27.67 25.68 16.03
C TRP A 140 -29.19 25.73 15.86
N ASN A 141 -29.62 25.56 14.62
CA ASN A 141 -31.00 25.42 14.23
C ASN A 141 -31.11 24.29 13.20
N ASP A 142 -32.19 23.53 13.26
CA ASP A 142 -32.60 22.63 12.19
C ASP A 142 -33.35 23.45 11.15
N VAL A 143 -33.13 23.14 9.88
CA VAL A 143 -33.79 23.87 8.80
C VAL A 143 -33.92 22.96 7.59
N THR A 144 -34.84 23.30 6.71
CA THR A 144 -34.97 22.59 5.43
C THR A 144 -33.63 22.60 4.67
N CYS A 145 -33.19 21.41 4.24
CA CYS A 145 -31.94 21.21 3.51
C CYS A 145 -31.85 22.00 2.19
N ALA A 146 -32.99 22.49 1.68
CA ALA A 146 -33.09 23.31 0.47
C ALA A 146 -32.74 24.79 0.69
N GLY A 147 -32.57 25.24 1.95
CA GLY A 147 -32.17 26.61 2.26
C GLY A 147 -30.83 27.00 1.62
N LEU A 148 -30.63 28.27 1.26
CA LEU A 148 -29.38 28.73 0.66
C LEU A 148 -28.58 29.52 1.70
N TYR A 149 -27.51 28.93 2.20
CA TYR A 149 -26.63 29.54 3.20
C TYR A 149 -25.17 29.38 2.81
N ARG A 150 -24.28 30.16 3.45
CA ARG A 150 -22.85 29.87 3.40
C ARG A 150 -22.58 28.57 4.14
N PHE A 151 -21.39 28.02 4.02
CA PHE A 151 -21.06 26.74 4.62
C PHE A 151 -19.63 26.72 5.15
N ILE A 152 -19.40 25.85 6.12
CA ILE A 152 -18.09 25.68 6.74
C ILE A 152 -17.60 24.28 6.40
N CYS A 153 -16.45 24.20 5.72
CA CYS A 153 -15.78 22.92 5.49
C CYS A 153 -14.74 22.65 6.57
N GLU A 154 -14.54 21.38 6.91
CA GLU A 154 -13.53 20.89 7.83
C GLU A 154 -12.71 19.76 7.17
N LYS A 155 -11.39 19.77 7.38
CA LYS A 155 -10.50 18.64 7.09
C LYS A 155 -9.39 18.52 8.13
N GLU A 156 -8.88 17.31 8.35
CA GLU A 156 -7.77 17.09 9.28
C GLU A 156 -6.48 17.78 8.80
N SER A 157 -5.76 18.43 9.71
CA SER A 157 -4.47 19.09 9.43
C SER A 157 -3.34 18.12 9.11
N ALA A 158 -3.52 16.82 9.39
CA ALA A 158 -2.53 15.76 9.19
C ALA A 158 -2.56 15.08 7.80
N LEU A 159 -3.37 15.58 6.86
CA LEU A 159 -3.38 15.08 5.48
C LEU A 159 -2.24 15.74 4.70
N SER A 160 -1.17 14.97 4.44
CA SER A 160 -0.12 15.31 3.46
C SER A 160 -0.77 15.85 2.18
N GLN A 161 -0.56 17.14 1.89
CA GLN A 161 -1.28 17.89 0.86
C GLN A 161 -0.99 17.41 -0.57
N THR A 162 0.03 16.58 -0.79
CA THR A 162 0.35 15.99 -2.09
C THR A 162 -0.13 14.53 -2.16
N GLU A 163 -0.94 14.22 -3.17
CA GLU A 163 -1.37 12.85 -3.51
C GLU A 163 -0.49 12.20 -4.58
N TRP A 164 0.22 13.04 -5.33
CA TRP A 164 0.97 12.67 -6.53
C TRP A 164 2.41 13.15 -6.43
N ILE A 165 3.33 12.37 -7.00
CA ILE A 165 4.70 12.83 -7.23
C ILE A 165 4.64 13.98 -8.24
N THR A 166 5.18 15.12 -7.84
CA THR A 166 5.13 16.34 -8.64
C THR A 166 6.55 16.72 -9.04
N CYS A 167 6.78 16.91 -10.33
CA CYS A 167 8.05 17.40 -10.85
C CYS A 167 7.94 18.89 -11.16
N TYR A 168 8.64 19.72 -10.40
CA TYR A 168 8.74 21.15 -10.64
C TYR A 168 10.00 21.45 -11.44
N THR A 169 9.86 22.09 -12.60
CA THR A 169 10.99 22.57 -13.40
C THR A 169 11.16 24.07 -13.21
N ILE A 170 12.31 24.46 -12.66
CA ILE A 170 12.72 25.85 -12.49
C ILE A 170 13.72 26.16 -13.58
N TYR A 171 13.30 26.95 -14.56
CA TYR A 171 14.15 27.39 -15.66
C TYR A 171 15.10 28.50 -15.21
N ASN A 172 16.27 28.53 -15.84
CA ASN A 172 17.15 29.69 -15.78
C ASN A 172 16.47 30.87 -16.51
N ASP A 173 16.25 31.98 -15.80
CA ASP A 173 15.80 33.26 -16.34
C ASP A 173 16.90 34.31 -16.17
N ALA A 174 16.91 35.36 -16.98
CA ALA A 174 17.88 36.46 -16.90
C ALA A 174 17.89 37.18 -15.53
N SER A 175 16.83 37.04 -14.72
CA SER A 175 16.73 37.53 -13.34
C SER A 175 17.22 36.53 -12.27
N SER A 176 17.53 35.29 -12.67
CA SER A 176 17.83 34.19 -11.75
C SER A 176 19.31 34.16 -11.32
N ARG A 177 19.55 33.83 -10.05
CA ARG A 177 20.92 33.64 -9.51
C ARG A 177 21.52 32.28 -9.90
N ILE A 178 20.75 31.39 -10.51
CA ILE A 178 21.19 30.05 -10.94
C ILE A 178 21.35 30.02 -12.46
N ASN A 179 22.47 29.47 -12.93
CA ASN A 179 22.79 29.36 -14.36
C ASN A 179 22.45 27.98 -14.96
N TYR A 180 21.62 27.20 -14.26
CA TYR A 180 21.19 25.85 -14.62
C TYR A 180 19.69 25.69 -14.41
N THR A 181 19.09 24.73 -15.10
CA THR A 181 17.69 24.34 -14.89
C THR A 181 17.61 23.31 -13.76
N ILE A 182 16.68 23.49 -12.83
CA ILE A 182 16.48 22.55 -11.71
C ILE A 182 15.16 21.81 -11.92
N ASN A 183 15.20 20.48 -11.88
CA ASN A 183 14.03 19.62 -11.74
C ASN A 183 13.96 19.14 -10.29
N LEU A 184 12.90 19.53 -9.59
CA LEU A 184 12.61 19.13 -8.22
C LEU A 184 11.47 18.11 -8.24
N ILE A 185 11.78 16.87 -7.90
CA ILE A 185 10.83 15.77 -7.81
C ILE A 185 10.37 15.70 -6.35
N ASP A 186 9.21 16.27 -6.07
CA ASP A 186 8.57 16.21 -4.77
C ASP A 186 7.73 14.95 -4.65
N THR A 187 7.91 14.23 -3.54
CA THR A 187 7.18 12.98 -3.26
C THR A 187 6.18 13.20 -2.13
N PRO A 188 4.96 12.63 -2.21
CA PRO A 188 4.06 12.58 -1.07
C PRO A 188 4.73 11.99 0.17
N GLY A 189 4.32 12.44 1.35
CA GLY A 189 4.86 11.93 2.61
C GLY A 189 4.67 10.42 2.74
N PHE A 190 5.78 9.67 2.82
CA PHE A 190 5.73 8.24 3.12
C PHE A 190 5.32 8.01 4.57
N GLY A 191 4.46 7.02 4.81
CA GLY A 191 3.96 6.61 6.10
C GLY A 191 2.97 7.57 6.75
N ASP A 192 2.22 8.35 5.96
CA ASP A 192 1.17 9.24 6.44
C ASP A 192 -0.05 8.49 7.05
N THR A 193 -1.09 9.24 7.45
CA THR A 193 -2.29 8.68 8.09
C THR A 193 -3.06 7.68 7.21
N ARG A 194 -2.87 7.71 5.89
CA ARG A 194 -3.50 6.83 4.89
C ARG A 194 -2.84 5.44 4.84
N GLY A 195 -1.67 5.29 5.46
CA GLY A 195 -1.02 4.00 5.74
C GLY A 195 -0.36 3.34 4.52
N LEU A 196 0.04 2.08 4.69
CA LEU A 196 0.91 1.34 3.76
C LEU A 196 0.35 1.18 2.33
N THR A 197 -0.97 1.26 2.13
CA THR A 197 -1.58 1.24 0.79
C THR A 197 -1.21 2.49 -0.01
N GLN A 198 -1.13 3.64 0.66
CA GLN A 198 -0.64 4.88 0.04
C GLN A 198 0.86 4.79 -0.23
N ASP A 199 1.65 4.21 0.67
CA ASP A 199 3.09 3.99 0.43
C ASP A 199 3.32 3.10 -0.80
N ALA A 200 2.55 2.02 -0.95
CA ALA A 200 2.59 1.18 -2.14
C ALA A 200 2.26 1.97 -3.42
N ARG A 201 1.31 2.90 -3.34
CA ARG A 201 0.97 3.81 -4.45
C ARG A 201 2.11 4.79 -4.74
N ILE A 202 2.76 5.37 -3.73
CA ILE A 202 3.91 6.27 -3.91
C ILE A 202 5.08 5.50 -4.53
N VAL A 203 5.38 4.29 -4.05
CA VAL A 203 6.38 3.39 -4.66
C VAL A 203 6.06 3.10 -6.12
N SER A 204 4.78 2.89 -6.45
CA SER A 204 4.34 2.69 -7.84
C SER A 204 4.57 3.93 -8.69
N GLN A 205 4.27 5.13 -8.18
CA GLN A 205 4.51 6.39 -8.88
C GLN A 205 6.01 6.64 -9.11
N ILE A 206 6.86 6.37 -8.10
CA ILE A 206 8.33 6.46 -8.24
C ILE A 206 8.80 5.50 -9.33
N ARG A 207 8.26 4.28 -9.33
CA ARG A 207 8.60 3.27 -10.34
C ARG A 207 8.21 3.72 -11.74
N GLU A 208 7.02 4.28 -11.91
CA GLU A 208 6.58 4.81 -13.20
C GLU A 208 7.50 5.95 -13.66
N LEU A 209 7.79 6.90 -12.78
CA LEU A 209 8.69 8.03 -13.07
C LEU A 209 10.09 7.56 -13.52
N PHE A 210 10.67 6.54 -12.88
CA PHE A 210 12.02 6.06 -13.17
C PHE A 210 12.09 5.05 -14.32
N THR A 211 10.93 4.57 -14.81
CA THR A 211 10.88 3.59 -15.92
C THR A 211 10.24 4.15 -17.18
N ALA A 212 9.47 5.23 -17.08
CA ALA A 212 8.89 5.93 -18.21
C ALA A 212 9.98 6.45 -19.17
N LYS A 213 9.68 6.43 -20.47
CA LYS A 213 10.59 6.90 -21.53
C LYS A 213 10.21 8.31 -21.97
N GLY A 214 11.20 9.06 -22.42
CA GLY A 214 11.00 10.42 -22.94
C GLY A 214 10.68 11.41 -21.82
N GLU A 215 9.90 12.45 -22.15
CA GLU A 215 9.62 13.58 -21.26
C GLU A 215 8.79 13.21 -20.02
N LYS A 216 8.18 12.02 -20.00
CA LYS A 216 7.38 11.52 -18.87
C LYS A 216 8.22 10.85 -17.77
N GLY A 217 9.51 10.63 -18.01
CA GLY A 217 10.37 9.88 -17.09
C GLY A 217 11.67 10.60 -16.74
N VAL A 218 12.33 10.12 -15.69
CA VAL A 218 13.62 10.63 -15.21
C VAL A 218 14.65 9.53 -15.39
N ALA A 219 15.70 9.81 -16.15
CA ALA A 219 16.77 8.84 -16.46
C ALA A 219 18.04 9.03 -15.60
N PHE A 220 18.20 10.20 -14.99
CA PHE A 220 19.39 10.61 -14.26
C PHE A 220 19.03 11.38 -13.00
N LEU A 221 19.79 11.19 -11.93
CA LEU A 221 19.66 11.93 -10.68
C LEU A 221 21.00 12.52 -10.24
N ASP A 222 20.93 13.73 -9.70
CA ASP A 222 22.08 14.44 -9.15
C ASP A 222 22.11 14.36 -7.63
N ALA A 223 20.95 14.42 -6.96
CA ALA A 223 20.86 14.11 -5.53
C ALA A 223 19.50 13.56 -5.10
N VAL A 224 19.53 12.78 -4.03
CA VAL A 224 18.37 12.23 -3.32
C VAL A 224 18.38 12.81 -1.91
N CYS A 225 17.39 13.63 -1.58
CA CYS A 225 17.39 14.46 -0.38
C CYS A 225 16.34 13.98 0.62
N PHE A 226 16.79 13.49 1.78
CA PHE A 226 15.92 13.17 2.91
C PHE A 226 15.65 14.41 3.75
N ILE A 227 14.38 14.76 3.95
CA ILE A 227 14.00 15.90 4.78
C ILE A 227 13.74 15.41 6.20
N LEU A 228 14.43 15.99 7.18
CA LEU A 228 14.37 15.68 8.61
C LEU A 228 14.01 16.91 9.47
N LYS A 229 13.42 16.72 10.66
CA LYS A 229 13.20 17.76 11.68
C LYS A 229 14.34 17.68 12.70
N ALA A 230 15.03 18.79 12.96
CA ALA A 230 16.11 18.87 13.94
C ALA A 230 15.78 18.30 15.34
N PRO A 231 14.63 18.60 15.97
CA PRO A 231 14.35 18.19 17.36
C PRO A 231 14.12 16.68 17.56
N ASP A 232 13.99 15.89 16.50
CA ASP A 232 13.69 14.46 16.57
C ASP A 232 14.93 13.64 16.99
N ALA A 233 15.32 13.73 18.26
CA ALA A 233 16.52 13.07 18.80
C ALA A 233 16.51 11.53 18.68
N ARG A 234 15.36 10.92 18.38
CA ARG A 234 15.21 9.48 18.12
C ARG A 234 14.18 9.27 17.02
N LEU A 235 14.54 8.46 16.02
CA LEU A 235 13.58 8.01 15.02
C LEU A 235 12.64 6.95 15.60
N THR A 236 11.35 7.15 15.41
CA THR A 236 10.29 6.18 15.71
C THR A 236 10.42 4.94 14.83
N THR A 237 9.79 3.83 15.24
CA THR A 237 9.73 2.59 14.43
C THR A 237 9.10 2.85 13.06
N THR A 238 8.08 3.70 12.98
CA THR A 238 7.47 4.09 11.69
C THR A 238 8.45 4.86 10.79
N GLN A 239 9.19 5.83 11.34
CA GLN A 239 10.20 6.57 10.57
C GLN A 239 11.31 5.66 10.05
N LYS A 240 11.80 4.73 10.87
CA LYS A 240 12.79 3.72 10.43
C LYS A 240 12.27 2.87 9.28
N TYR A 241 11.00 2.46 9.33
CA TYR A 241 10.36 1.72 8.25
C TYR A 241 10.31 2.51 6.94
N ILE A 242 9.95 3.79 7.03
CA ILE A 242 9.89 4.69 5.87
C ILE A 242 11.26 4.80 5.20
N PHE A 243 12.33 5.02 5.97
CA PHE A 243 13.68 5.08 5.40
C PHE A 243 14.06 3.79 4.69
N GLU A 244 13.90 2.65 5.35
CA GLU A 244 14.23 1.34 4.78
C GLU A 244 13.43 1.08 3.49
N SER A 245 12.14 1.44 3.48
CA SER A 245 11.25 1.27 2.33
C SER A 245 11.64 2.14 1.14
N ILE A 246 12.00 3.40 1.40
CA ILE A 246 12.44 4.34 0.36
C ILE A 246 13.82 3.97 -0.18
N LEU A 247 14.77 3.64 0.70
CA LEU A 247 16.13 3.27 0.31
C LEU A 247 16.15 1.95 -0.48
N ALA A 248 15.22 1.04 -0.19
CA ALA A 248 15.01 -0.18 -0.94
C ALA A 248 14.64 0.08 -2.42
N LEU A 249 14.16 1.27 -2.78
CA LEU A 249 13.82 1.61 -4.16
C LEU A 249 15.06 1.79 -5.02
N PHE A 250 16.18 2.20 -4.44
CA PHE A 250 17.36 2.64 -5.19
C PHE A 250 18.42 1.54 -5.36
N GLY A 251 19.17 1.65 -6.46
CA GLY A 251 20.43 0.91 -6.65
C GLY A 251 21.52 1.40 -5.69
N LYS A 252 22.47 0.51 -5.37
CA LYS A 252 23.60 0.82 -4.47
C LYS A 252 24.51 1.96 -4.96
N ASP A 253 24.44 2.27 -6.25
CA ASP A 253 25.23 3.31 -6.90
C ASP A 253 24.78 4.73 -6.54
N ILE A 254 23.57 4.92 -5.99
CA ILE A 254 23.06 6.22 -5.56
C ILE A 254 23.66 6.72 -4.24
N VAL A 255 24.36 5.85 -3.50
CA VAL A 255 24.80 6.09 -2.11
C VAL A 255 25.55 7.41 -1.93
N ASP A 256 26.37 7.79 -2.90
CA ASP A 256 27.18 9.02 -2.84
C ASP A 256 26.36 10.30 -3.06
N ASN A 257 25.15 10.16 -3.59
CA ASN A 257 24.25 11.25 -3.97
C ASN A 257 23.10 11.43 -2.97
N ILE A 258 23.13 10.71 -1.84
CA ILE A 258 22.16 10.87 -0.75
C ILE A 258 22.59 12.03 0.16
N CYS A 259 21.70 13.00 0.31
CA CYS A 259 21.86 14.16 1.18
C CYS A 259 20.74 14.24 2.21
N THR A 260 21.01 14.88 3.35
CA THR A 260 20.01 15.11 4.40
C THR A 260 19.76 16.60 4.57
N LEU A 261 18.52 17.04 4.45
CA LEU A 261 18.09 18.42 4.71
C LEU A 261 17.42 18.45 6.09
N VAL A 262 17.98 19.20 7.03
CA VAL A 262 17.50 19.23 8.42
C VAL A 262 16.79 20.55 8.70
N THR A 263 15.47 20.49 8.74
CA THR A 263 14.57 21.63 9.00
C THR A 263 14.47 21.96 10.49
N PHE A 264 14.07 23.20 10.81
CA PHE A 264 13.96 23.74 12.17
C PHE A 264 15.28 23.69 12.97
N ALA A 265 16.41 23.72 12.28
CA ALA A 265 17.72 23.77 12.93
C ALA A 265 17.99 25.19 13.46
N ASP A 266 18.33 25.31 14.74
CA ASP A 266 18.56 26.59 15.43
C ASP A 266 20.06 26.99 15.51
N GLY A 267 20.91 26.31 14.75
CA GLY A 267 22.34 26.59 14.62
C GLY A 267 23.25 25.67 15.46
N GLN A 268 22.69 24.82 16.33
CA GLN A 268 23.43 23.74 16.98
C GLN A 268 23.45 22.46 16.12
N ILE A 269 24.30 21.50 16.50
CA ILE A 269 24.32 20.17 15.87
C ILE A 269 22.93 19.53 16.09
N PRO A 270 22.16 19.25 15.02
CA PRO A 270 20.80 18.77 15.17
C PRO A 270 20.71 17.41 15.90
N PRO A 271 19.91 17.28 16.96
CA PRO A 271 19.74 16.03 17.71
C PRO A 271 19.36 14.82 16.84
N VAL A 272 18.61 15.05 15.76
CA VAL A 272 18.21 13.99 14.81
C VAL A 272 19.40 13.23 14.20
N LEU A 273 20.57 13.86 14.08
CA LEU A 273 21.78 13.19 13.56
C LEU A 273 22.24 12.03 14.46
N ALA A 274 22.17 12.20 15.79
CA ALA A 274 22.46 11.11 16.72
C ALA A 274 21.46 9.95 16.57
N GLY A 275 20.20 10.28 16.27
CA GLY A 275 19.15 9.31 15.95
C GLY A 275 19.44 8.50 14.68
N LEU A 276 20.11 9.09 13.68
CA LEU A 276 20.53 8.41 12.46
C LEU A 276 21.76 7.52 12.66
N GLU A 277 22.71 7.96 13.47
CA GLU A 277 23.94 7.23 13.79
C GLU A 277 23.70 5.99 14.67
N ALA A 278 22.72 6.07 15.57
CA ALA A 278 22.37 4.99 16.51
C ALA A 278 21.63 3.80 15.87
N LEU A 279 21.36 3.84 14.56
CA LEU A 279 20.58 2.82 13.89
C LEU A 279 21.45 1.61 13.48
N PRO A 280 20.94 0.38 13.65
CA PRO A 280 21.65 -0.82 13.22
C PRO A 280 21.97 -0.77 11.73
N GLY A 281 23.26 -0.86 11.39
CA GLY A 281 23.71 -0.92 9.99
C GLY A 281 23.68 0.40 9.21
N LYS A 282 23.54 1.58 9.88
CA LYS A 282 23.50 2.92 9.25
C LYS A 282 22.49 3.00 8.09
N PRO A 283 21.18 3.01 8.37
CA PRO A 283 20.15 2.83 7.37
C PRO A 283 20.17 3.94 6.34
N ILE A 284 20.35 5.21 6.73
CA ILE A 284 20.59 6.28 5.76
C ILE A 284 22.10 6.48 5.61
N PRO A 285 22.70 6.12 4.46
CA PRO A 285 24.10 6.41 4.18
C PRO A 285 24.24 7.87 3.73
N TYR A 286 23.96 8.83 4.61
CA TYR A 286 24.15 10.24 4.30
C TYR A 286 25.62 10.62 4.51
N LYS A 287 26.21 11.30 3.52
CA LYS A 287 27.56 11.86 3.63
C LYS A 287 27.57 13.26 4.20
N ASP A 288 26.53 14.03 3.90
CA ASP A 288 26.44 15.45 4.22
C ASP A 288 25.03 15.78 4.72
N HIS A 289 24.94 16.74 5.63
CA HIS A 289 23.68 17.28 6.12
C HIS A 289 23.68 18.81 6.00
N PHE A 290 22.51 19.37 5.74
CA PHE A 290 22.33 20.80 5.49
C PHE A 290 21.20 21.32 6.40
N PRO A 291 21.52 22.12 7.44
CA PRO A 291 20.52 22.66 8.35
C PRO A 291 19.77 23.85 7.73
N PHE A 292 18.47 23.91 7.90
CA PHE A 292 17.60 25.00 7.45
C PHE A 292 16.74 25.48 8.61
N ASN A 293 16.79 26.78 8.89
CA ASN A 293 15.88 27.41 9.84
C ASN A 293 14.73 28.05 9.06
N ASN A 294 13.63 27.31 8.92
CA ASN A 294 12.48 27.77 8.14
C ASN A 294 11.63 28.80 8.90
N SER A 295 11.91 29.08 10.17
CA SER A 295 11.14 30.02 11.00
C SER A 295 11.04 31.42 10.37
N ALA A 296 12.04 31.84 9.59
CA ALA A 296 12.04 33.11 8.87
C ALA A 296 10.90 33.23 7.83
N LEU A 297 10.44 32.12 7.26
CA LEU A 297 9.37 32.08 6.25
C LEU A 297 7.97 32.28 6.86
N PHE A 298 7.83 32.05 8.17
CA PHE A 298 6.55 32.04 8.87
C PHE A 298 6.30 33.32 9.69
N VAL A 299 7.18 34.32 9.57
CA VAL A 299 7.08 35.57 10.31
C VAL A 299 6.13 36.52 9.58
N ASN A 300 5.07 36.96 10.26
CA ASN A 300 4.19 38.01 9.74
C ASN A 300 4.92 39.35 9.75
N ASN A 301 4.99 40.01 8.59
CA ASN A 301 5.64 41.33 8.41
C ASN A 301 4.94 42.49 9.14
N VAL A 302 3.92 42.22 9.96
CA VAL A 302 3.03 43.21 10.57
C VAL A 302 3.46 43.59 12.00
N ASP A 303 4.04 42.65 12.75
CA ASP A 303 4.50 42.88 14.13
C ASP A 303 6.03 42.95 14.22
N LYS A 304 6.57 44.17 14.16
CA LYS A 304 8.01 44.44 14.21
C LYS A 304 8.68 44.07 15.54
N ASP A 305 7.90 43.92 16.62
CA ASP A 305 8.43 43.68 17.96
C ASP A 305 8.70 42.19 18.28
N GLN A 306 8.18 41.24 17.49
CA GLN A 306 8.46 39.80 17.66
C GLN A 306 9.53 39.25 16.69
N ALA A 307 9.95 40.02 15.67
CA ALA A 307 10.75 39.54 14.53
C ALA A 307 12.27 39.80 14.62
N SER A 308 12.86 39.87 15.84
CA SER A 308 14.25 40.33 16.00
C SER A 308 15.32 39.40 15.42
N LEU A 309 15.02 38.10 15.24
CA LEU A 309 15.97 37.09 14.75
C LEU A 309 15.70 36.60 13.31
N SER A 310 14.59 37.02 12.70
CA SER A 310 14.17 36.56 11.36
C SER A 310 15.20 36.84 10.25
N PRO A 311 15.87 38.02 10.20
CA PRO A 311 16.94 38.26 9.23
C PRO A 311 18.13 37.31 9.41
N SER A 312 18.51 37.01 10.66
CA SER A 312 19.60 36.07 10.95
C SER A 312 19.24 34.63 10.55
N PHE A 313 17.99 34.21 10.76
CA PHE A 313 17.50 32.92 10.30
C PHE A 313 17.45 32.83 8.76
N TRP A 314 17.06 33.91 8.08
CA TRP A 314 17.11 34.00 6.62
C TRP A 314 18.55 33.87 6.08
N GLU A 315 19.49 34.63 6.64
CA GLU A 315 20.91 34.52 6.25
C GLU A 315 21.50 33.12 6.50
N MET A 316 21.13 32.49 7.61
CA MET A 316 21.50 31.11 7.92
C MET A 316 20.95 30.13 6.86
N GLY A 317 19.69 30.30 6.46
CA GLY A 317 19.07 29.54 5.38
C GLY A 317 19.79 29.70 4.05
N ILE A 318 20.08 30.94 3.64
CA ILE A 318 20.80 31.24 2.39
C ILE A 318 22.19 30.60 2.37
N LYS A 319 22.98 30.74 3.44
CA LYS A 319 24.31 30.10 3.54
C LYS A 319 24.22 28.58 3.44
N SER A 320 23.14 27.99 3.97
CA SER A 320 22.92 26.54 3.89
C SER A 320 22.50 26.09 2.51
N CYS A 321 21.66 26.87 1.81
CA CYS A 321 21.36 26.69 0.38
C CYS A 321 22.63 26.75 -0.46
N GLU A 322 23.50 27.74 -0.26
CA GLU A 322 24.76 27.89 -1.01
C GLU A 322 25.65 26.66 -0.84
N LYS A 323 25.86 26.20 0.40
CA LYS A 323 26.63 24.98 0.69
C LYS A 323 26.00 23.74 0.06
N PHE A 324 24.67 23.62 0.14
CA PHE A 324 23.95 22.51 -0.46
C PHE A 324 24.15 22.47 -1.98
N PHE A 325 23.90 23.57 -2.69
CA PHE A 325 24.07 23.60 -4.14
C PHE A 325 25.54 23.46 -4.57
N GLN A 326 26.50 24.02 -3.83
CA GLN A 326 27.92 23.76 -4.07
C GLN A 326 28.26 22.27 -3.97
N LYS A 327 27.73 21.58 -2.94
CA LYS A 327 27.92 20.14 -2.81
C LYS A 327 27.28 19.40 -3.97
N VAL A 328 26.02 19.67 -4.26
CA VAL A 328 25.25 18.99 -5.31
C VAL A 328 25.92 19.15 -6.68
N LEU A 329 26.41 20.34 -7.02
CA LEU A 329 27.14 20.59 -8.27
C LEU A 329 28.50 19.86 -8.33
N SER A 330 29.06 19.44 -7.19
CA SER A 330 30.27 18.61 -7.14
C SER A 330 29.98 17.11 -7.25
N LEU A 331 28.72 16.68 -7.09
CA LEU A 331 28.34 15.28 -7.19
C LEU A 331 28.36 14.82 -8.65
N LYS A 332 28.79 13.57 -8.86
CA LYS A 332 28.67 12.95 -10.17
C LYS A 332 27.23 12.47 -10.37
N THR A 333 26.58 12.95 -11.43
CA THR A 333 25.25 12.49 -11.86
C THR A 333 25.21 10.97 -11.98
N LYS A 334 24.14 10.35 -11.47
CA LYS A 334 23.92 8.90 -11.49
C LYS A 334 22.82 8.53 -12.48
N SER A 335 23.03 7.45 -13.22
CA SER A 335 22.00 6.87 -14.09
C SER A 335 21.03 6.03 -13.28
N LEU A 336 19.74 6.09 -13.61
CA LEU A 336 18.70 5.29 -12.94
C LEU A 336 18.57 3.85 -13.48
N LEU A 337 19.49 3.38 -14.32
CA LEU A 337 19.45 2.02 -14.86
C LEU A 337 19.48 0.94 -13.76
N LEU A 338 20.36 1.05 -12.76
CA LEU A 338 20.44 0.07 -11.67
C LEU A 338 19.21 0.13 -10.77
N THR A 339 18.73 1.33 -10.45
CA THR A 339 17.47 1.56 -9.74
C THR A 339 16.27 0.95 -10.48
N SER A 340 16.20 1.10 -11.80
CA SER A 340 15.16 0.48 -12.63
C SER A 340 15.22 -1.06 -12.57
N GLU A 341 16.42 -1.64 -12.62
CA GLU A 341 16.61 -3.10 -12.42
C GLU A 341 16.13 -3.55 -11.03
N VAL A 342 16.47 -2.81 -9.97
CA VAL A 342 16.02 -3.07 -8.59
C VAL A 342 14.49 -3.12 -8.53
N LEU A 343 13.83 -2.09 -9.05
CA LEU A 343 12.36 -1.98 -9.04
C LEU A 343 11.69 -3.10 -9.83
N ALA A 344 12.23 -3.46 -10.99
CA ALA A 344 11.73 -4.56 -11.81
C ALA A 344 11.88 -5.92 -11.10
N LYS A 345 13.06 -6.19 -10.50
CA LYS A 345 13.30 -7.44 -9.75
C LYS A 345 12.41 -7.54 -8.53
N ARG A 346 12.19 -6.45 -7.80
CA ARG A 346 11.28 -6.40 -6.64
C ARG A 346 9.82 -6.67 -7.05
N GLY A 347 9.37 -6.08 -8.15
CA GLY A 347 8.04 -6.37 -8.71
C GLY A 347 7.90 -7.85 -9.10
N LYS A 348 8.93 -8.44 -9.71
CA LYS A 348 8.94 -9.87 -10.03
C LYS A 348 8.93 -10.74 -8.76
N LEU A 349 9.70 -10.37 -7.74
CA LEU A 349 9.75 -11.09 -6.46
C LEU A 349 8.38 -11.12 -5.77
N GLU A 350 7.68 -9.99 -5.72
CA GLU A 350 6.34 -9.90 -5.12
C GLU A 350 5.36 -10.86 -5.79
N ILE A 351 5.33 -10.89 -7.12
CA ILE A 351 4.42 -11.75 -7.87
C ILE A 351 4.81 -13.23 -7.72
N ASN A 352 6.11 -13.54 -7.76
CA ASN A 352 6.59 -14.91 -7.53
C ASN A 352 6.21 -15.42 -6.13
N ILE A 353 6.27 -14.57 -5.09
CA ILE A 353 5.86 -14.94 -3.73
C ILE A 353 4.35 -15.22 -3.68
N LEU A 354 3.52 -14.38 -4.29
CA LEU A 354 2.06 -14.59 -4.33
C LEU A 354 1.71 -15.90 -5.05
N HIS A 355 2.38 -16.19 -6.16
CA HIS A 355 2.17 -17.43 -6.90
C HIS A 355 2.64 -18.66 -6.13
N LEU A 356 3.81 -18.58 -5.48
CA LEU A 356 4.31 -19.65 -4.62
C LEU A 356 3.32 -19.96 -3.50
N GLN A 357 2.75 -18.92 -2.86
CA GLN A 357 1.71 -19.09 -1.84
C GLN A 357 0.49 -19.83 -2.40
N HIS A 358 0.02 -19.44 -3.59
CA HIS A 358 -1.11 -20.10 -4.24
C HIS A 358 -0.84 -21.59 -4.54
N GLU A 359 0.32 -21.93 -5.08
CA GLU A 359 0.66 -23.33 -5.38
C GLU A 359 0.92 -24.15 -4.12
N ILE A 360 1.45 -23.55 -3.05
CA ILE A 360 1.51 -24.19 -1.72
C ILE A 360 0.10 -24.50 -1.22
N ASP A 361 -0.82 -23.54 -1.26
CA ASP A 361 -2.21 -23.71 -0.79
C ASP A 361 -2.92 -24.81 -1.57
N LYS A 362 -2.77 -24.80 -2.90
CA LYS A 362 -3.29 -25.85 -3.80
C LYS A 362 -2.67 -27.22 -3.51
N GLY A 363 -1.36 -27.26 -3.27
CA GLY A 363 -0.64 -28.47 -2.86
C GLY A 363 -1.17 -29.02 -1.53
N LEU A 364 -1.31 -28.18 -0.50
CA LEU A 364 -1.87 -28.53 0.80
C LEU A 364 -3.32 -29.04 0.68
N SER A 365 -4.13 -28.39 -0.15
CA SER A 365 -5.49 -28.80 -0.46
C SER A 365 -5.54 -30.20 -1.09
N LYS A 366 -4.66 -30.47 -2.07
CA LYS A 366 -4.51 -31.80 -2.67
C LYS A 366 -4.06 -32.85 -1.65
N ILE A 367 -3.08 -32.54 -0.80
CA ILE A 367 -2.64 -33.46 0.28
C ILE A 367 -3.82 -33.76 1.21
N ASN A 368 -4.57 -32.75 1.65
CA ASN A 368 -5.76 -32.95 2.50
C ASN A 368 -6.81 -33.83 1.83
N SER A 369 -7.06 -33.65 0.52
CA SER A 369 -7.98 -34.50 -0.24
C SER A 369 -7.49 -35.96 -0.26
N LEU A 370 -6.20 -36.19 -0.43
CA LEU A 370 -5.61 -37.52 -0.47
C LEU A 370 -5.64 -38.20 0.89
N GLU A 371 -5.35 -37.50 1.98
CA GLU A 371 -5.49 -38.01 3.35
C GLU A 371 -6.94 -38.45 3.64
N GLN A 372 -7.93 -37.67 3.18
CA GLN A 372 -9.34 -38.03 3.29
C GLN A 372 -9.67 -39.28 2.48
N GLU A 373 -9.21 -39.37 1.24
CA GLU A 373 -9.41 -40.55 0.39
C GLU A 373 -8.77 -41.80 1.00
N VAL A 374 -7.53 -41.74 1.50
CA VAL A 374 -6.87 -42.84 2.23
C VAL A 374 -7.69 -43.27 3.45
N THR A 375 -8.19 -42.31 4.24
CA THR A 375 -9.04 -42.61 5.41
C THR A 375 -10.32 -43.35 5.00
N ILE A 376 -10.92 -42.95 3.87
CA ILE A 376 -12.10 -43.62 3.31
C ILE A 376 -11.73 -45.06 2.86
N PHE A 377 -10.61 -45.25 2.17
CA PHE A 377 -10.11 -46.58 1.78
C PHE A 377 -9.93 -47.49 3.00
N THR A 378 -9.35 -46.97 4.09
CA THR A 378 -9.19 -47.73 5.33
C THR A 378 -10.55 -48.05 5.97
N LYS A 379 -11.47 -47.07 6.03
CA LYS A 379 -12.79 -47.23 6.66
C LYS A 379 -13.70 -48.21 5.92
N PHE A 380 -13.66 -48.22 4.59
CA PHE A 380 -14.54 -49.04 3.75
C PHE A 380 -13.84 -50.27 3.15
N LYS A 381 -12.68 -50.67 3.71
CA LYS A 381 -11.83 -51.77 3.22
C LYS A 381 -12.61 -53.07 2.91
N SER A 382 -13.53 -53.48 3.78
CA SER A 382 -14.35 -54.68 3.57
C SER A 382 -15.32 -54.56 2.40
N GLN A 383 -16.00 -53.42 2.26
CA GLN A 383 -16.96 -53.16 1.18
C GLN A 383 -16.26 -53.02 -0.18
N ILE A 384 -15.04 -52.46 -0.18
CA ILE A 384 -14.17 -52.36 -1.36
C ILE A 384 -13.74 -53.76 -1.82
N ASN A 385 -13.34 -54.63 -0.89
CA ASN A 385 -12.97 -56.03 -1.20
C ASN A 385 -14.16 -56.83 -1.76
N GLU A 386 -15.38 -56.49 -1.34
CA GLU A 386 -16.62 -57.06 -1.85
C GLU A 386 -17.15 -56.36 -3.12
N ASN A 387 -16.40 -55.39 -3.66
CA ASN A 387 -16.74 -54.61 -4.86
C ASN A 387 -18.10 -53.87 -4.76
N LYS A 388 -18.53 -53.52 -3.55
CA LYS A 388 -19.78 -52.80 -3.30
C LYS A 388 -19.59 -51.31 -3.55
N ASN A 389 -20.53 -50.69 -4.24
CA ASN A 389 -20.55 -49.23 -4.40
C ASN A 389 -21.06 -48.59 -3.10
N PHE A 390 -20.41 -47.52 -2.64
CA PHE A 390 -20.80 -46.77 -1.43
C PHE A 390 -20.64 -45.27 -1.65
N GLN A 391 -21.35 -44.49 -0.84
CA GLN A 391 -21.27 -43.02 -0.83
C GLN A 391 -20.46 -42.53 0.37
N TYR A 392 -19.77 -41.42 0.19
CA TYR A 392 -19.03 -40.74 1.25
C TYR A 392 -19.03 -39.22 0.99
N THR A 393 -18.86 -38.44 2.06
CA THR A 393 -18.81 -36.97 1.96
C THR A 393 -17.37 -36.51 2.16
N VAL A 394 -16.90 -35.63 1.30
CA VAL A 394 -15.53 -35.10 1.30
C VAL A 394 -15.59 -33.57 1.21
N LYS A 395 -14.63 -32.89 1.83
CA LYS A 395 -14.46 -31.44 1.64
C LYS A 395 -13.69 -31.22 0.33
N GLU A 396 -14.31 -30.55 -0.63
CA GLU A 396 -13.66 -30.15 -1.87
C GLU A 396 -13.51 -28.64 -1.98
N GLU A 397 -12.39 -28.21 -2.54
CA GLU A 397 -12.21 -26.84 -2.97
C GLU A 397 -12.99 -26.56 -4.26
N HIS A 398 -13.59 -25.38 -4.30
CA HIS A 398 -14.19 -24.81 -5.51
C HIS A 398 -13.79 -23.34 -5.59
N VAL A 399 -13.77 -22.82 -6.81
CA VAL A 399 -13.46 -21.41 -7.05
C VAL A 399 -14.76 -20.61 -6.96
N GLU A 400 -14.75 -19.56 -6.14
CA GLU A 400 -15.85 -18.62 -5.99
C GLU A 400 -15.41 -17.22 -6.49
N LYS A 401 -16.35 -16.49 -7.10
CA LYS A 401 -16.15 -15.08 -7.44
C LYS A 401 -16.42 -14.23 -6.21
N VAL A 402 -15.44 -13.44 -5.80
CA VAL A 402 -15.55 -12.49 -4.70
C VAL A 402 -15.55 -11.09 -5.28
N ASP A 403 -16.59 -10.32 -4.99
CA ASP A 403 -16.73 -8.93 -5.42
C ASP A 403 -15.71 -8.03 -4.70
N ILE A 404 -15.06 -7.17 -5.48
CA ILE A 404 -14.10 -6.15 -5.02
C ILE A 404 -14.48 -4.75 -5.51
N SER A 405 -15.71 -4.58 -6.00
CA SER A 405 -16.26 -3.27 -6.42
C SER A 405 -16.06 -2.21 -5.33
N GLY A 406 -15.60 -1.02 -5.71
CA GLY A 406 -15.40 0.10 -4.80
C GLY A 406 -14.09 0.12 -4.01
N GLN A 407 -13.21 -0.89 -4.17
CA GLN A 407 -11.91 -0.93 -3.47
C GLN A 407 -10.79 -0.20 -4.21
N GLY A 408 -11.03 0.26 -5.45
CA GLY A 408 -10.01 0.97 -6.26
C GLY A 408 -8.83 0.10 -6.69
N ILE A 409 -8.99 -1.22 -6.64
CA ILE A 409 -7.93 -2.19 -6.94
C ILE A 409 -8.04 -2.65 -8.39
N TYR A 410 -6.94 -2.58 -9.14
CA TYR A 410 -6.83 -3.09 -10.49
C TYR A 410 -6.39 -4.56 -10.47
N THR A 411 -7.02 -5.41 -11.27
CA THR A 411 -6.70 -6.85 -11.34
C THR A 411 -6.08 -7.23 -12.68
N THR A 412 -5.33 -8.31 -12.70
CA THR A 412 -4.97 -9.03 -13.93
C THR A 412 -5.68 -10.38 -13.91
N THR A 413 -6.94 -10.40 -14.33
CA THR A 413 -7.76 -11.62 -14.33
C THR A 413 -7.84 -12.18 -15.73
N CYS A 414 -7.45 -13.45 -15.89
CA CYS A 414 -7.57 -14.17 -17.14
C CYS A 414 -9.04 -14.58 -17.37
N LEU A 415 -9.68 -13.99 -18.37
CA LEU A 415 -11.07 -14.29 -18.71
C LEU A 415 -11.22 -15.67 -19.37
N VAL A 416 -10.15 -16.19 -19.98
CA VAL A 416 -10.12 -17.53 -20.59
C VAL A 416 -9.97 -18.64 -19.56
N CYS A 417 -9.21 -18.39 -18.49
CA CYS A 417 -8.93 -19.38 -17.45
C CYS A 417 -9.84 -19.26 -16.23
N ASN A 418 -10.62 -18.18 -16.11
CA ASN A 418 -11.33 -17.83 -14.88
C ASN A 418 -10.40 -17.85 -13.66
N PHE A 419 -9.26 -17.17 -13.81
CA PHE A 419 -8.17 -17.19 -12.85
C PHE A 419 -7.64 -15.78 -12.63
N THR A 420 -7.50 -15.36 -11.37
CA THR A 420 -6.90 -14.08 -11.01
C THR A 420 -5.38 -14.26 -10.92
N CYS A 421 -4.66 -13.81 -11.95
CA CYS A 421 -3.19 -13.94 -12.02
C CYS A 421 -2.48 -13.01 -11.05
N HIS A 422 -3.08 -11.85 -10.78
CA HIS A 422 -2.59 -10.84 -9.86
C HIS A 422 -3.77 -9.94 -9.48
N ASP A 423 -4.01 -9.72 -8.20
CA ASP A 423 -5.15 -8.96 -7.69
C ASP A 423 -4.84 -7.50 -7.37
N ASN A 424 -3.58 -7.05 -7.43
CA ASN A 424 -3.16 -5.67 -7.17
C ASN A 424 -2.27 -5.10 -8.29
N CYS A 425 -2.76 -5.18 -9.52
CA CYS A 425 -2.06 -4.71 -10.71
C CYS A 425 -1.84 -3.20 -10.68
N ILE A 426 -0.68 -2.75 -11.16
CA ILE A 426 -0.39 -1.31 -11.29
C ILE A 426 -1.05 -0.68 -12.52
N HIS A 427 -1.47 -1.51 -13.49
CA HIS A 427 -1.98 -1.04 -14.78
C HIS A 427 -3.50 -0.92 -14.75
N ALA A 428 -3.99 0.32 -14.63
CA ALA A 428 -5.41 0.66 -14.71
C ALA A 428 -5.99 0.41 -16.11
N ASP A 429 -5.20 0.71 -17.15
CA ASP A 429 -5.56 0.43 -18.54
C ASP A 429 -5.22 -1.02 -18.90
N ASP A 430 -6.21 -1.73 -19.45
CA ASP A 430 -6.06 -3.10 -19.92
C ASP A 430 -5.03 -3.23 -21.05
N SER A 431 -4.84 -2.18 -21.84
CA SER A 431 -3.84 -2.12 -22.91
C SER A 431 -2.41 -2.25 -22.38
N ASN A 432 -2.18 -1.78 -21.15
CA ASN A 432 -0.88 -1.83 -20.49
C ASN A 432 -0.62 -3.16 -19.78
N LYS A 433 -1.56 -4.11 -19.81
CA LYS A 433 -1.36 -5.44 -19.20
C LYS A 433 -0.22 -6.22 -19.84
N TYR A 434 0.20 -5.88 -21.07
CA TYR A 434 1.45 -6.39 -21.65
C TYR A 434 2.67 -6.18 -20.74
N TYR A 435 2.71 -5.03 -20.05
CA TYR A 435 3.79 -4.64 -19.13
C TYR A 435 3.50 -5.04 -17.67
N CYS A 436 2.44 -5.80 -17.42
CA CYS A 436 2.19 -6.33 -16.09
C CYS A 436 3.34 -7.28 -15.73
N GLY A 437 3.84 -7.23 -14.48
CA GLY A 437 4.85 -8.19 -14.01
C GLY A 437 4.38 -9.65 -14.04
N ALA A 438 3.08 -9.89 -14.26
CA ALA A 438 2.52 -11.20 -14.54
C ALA A 438 2.91 -11.75 -15.94
N MET A 439 3.42 -10.90 -16.83
CA MET A 439 3.71 -11.21 -18.22
C MET A 439 5.21 -11.25 -18.49
N THR A 440 5.63 -12.23 -19.30
CA THR A 440 6.95 -12.26 -19.93
C THR A 440 6.73 -12.33 -21.43
N ASN A 441 7.26 -11.35 -22.18
CA ASN A 441 7.08 -11.24 -23.63
C ASN A 441 5.60 -11.30 -24.07
N GLY A 442 4.70 -10.71 -23.27
CA GLY A 442 3.25 -10.72 -23.55
C GLY A 442 2.53 -12.04 -23.25
N ILE A 443 3.20 -13.02 -22.64
CA ILE A 443 2.62 -14.29 -22.21
C ILE A 443 2.51 -14.31 -20.69
N CYS A 444 1.33 -14.60 -20.16
CA CYS A 444 1.13 -14.72 -18.73
C CYS A 444 1.85 -15.94 -18.18
N GLN A 445 2.66 -15.74 -17.14
CA GLN A 445 3.39 -16.83 -16.51
C GLN A 445 2.58 -17.53 -15.41
N TYR A 446 1.36 -17.08 -15.14
CA TYR A 446 0.63 -17.46 -13.92
C TYR A 446 -0.72 -18.14 -14.21
N CYS A 447 -1.43 -17.76 -15.28
CA CYS A 447 -2.66 -18.48 -15.59
C CYS A 447 -2.38 -19.92 -16.08
N PRO A 448 -3.27 -20.89 -15.79
CA PRO A 448 -3.05 -22.30 -16.11
C PRO A 448 -2.67 -22.60 -17.55
N LYS A 449 -3.21 -21.83 -18.50
CA LYS A 449 -3.00 -22.02 -19.94
C LYS A 449 -1.92 -21.12 -20.54
N LYS A 450 -1.19 -20.35 -19.72
CA LYS A 450 -0.19 -19.37 -20.18
C LYS A 450 -0.74 -18.46 -21.29
N CYS A 451 -1.95 -17.94 -21.09
CA CYS A 451 -2.64 -17.11 -22.06
C CYS A 451 -1.87 -15.82 -22.37
N ILE A 452 -2.06 -15.31 -23.58
CA ILE A 452 -1.52 -14.01 -24.00
C ILE A 452 -2.12 -12.87 -23.16
N TRP A 453 -1.39 -11.77 -23.06
CA TRP A 453 -1.75 -10.61 -22.23
C TRP A 453 -3.16 -10.08 -22.53
N SER A 454 -3.61 -10.08 -23.79
CA SER A 454 -4.92 -9.58 -24.21
C SER A 454 -6.11 -10.42 -23.71
N ALA A 455 -5.85 -11.61 -23.16
CA ALA A 455 -6.87 -12.41 -22.48
C ALA A 455 -7.11 -11.97 -21.02
N HIS A 456 -6.44 -10.91 -20.56
CA HIS A 456 -6.47 -10.45 -19.18
C HIS A 456 -6.99 -9.03 -19.07
N SER A 457 -7.87 -8.81 -18.09
CA SER A 457 -8.51 -7.53 -17.86
C SER A 457 -8.62 -7.19 -16.38
N ASN A 458 -8.79 -5.90 -16.13
CA ASN A 458 -9.34 -5.40 -14.88
C ASN A 458 -10.82 -5.79 -14.78
N VAL A 459 -11.19 -6.44 -13.69
CA VAL A 459 -12.58 -6.79 -13.39
C VAL A 459 -12.88 -6.44 -11.93
N SER A 460 -14.16 -6.23 -11.63
CA SER A 460 -14.62 -5.90 -10.28
C SER A 460 -14.72 -7.10 -9.34
N TYR A 461 -14.12 -8.23 -9.69
CA TYR A 461 -14.15 -9.45 -8.87
C TYR A 461 -12.84 -10.23 -8.98
N ILE A 462 -12.55 -11.04 -7.96
CA ILE A 462 -11.43 -11.97 -7.96
C ILE A 462 -11.90 -13.40 -7.71
N TYR A 463 -11.16 -14.36 -8.23
CA TYR A 463 -11.39 -15.78 -8.01
C TYR A 463 -10.67 -16.24 -6.75
N LYS A 464 -11.40 -16.71 -5.75
CA LYS A 464 -10.84 -17.29 -4.51
C LYS A 464 -11.28 -18.74 -4.33
N SER A 465 -10.37 -19.57 -3.83
CA SER A 465 -10.71 -20.95 -3.45
C SER A 465 -11.49 -20.96 -2.13
N LYS A 466 -12.64 -21.64 -2.10
CA LYS A 466 -13.41 -21.95 -0.89
C LYS A 466 -13.71 -23.44 -0.81
N THR A 467 -13.95 -23.95 0.40
CA THR A 467 -14.29 -25.36 0.62
C THR A 467 -15.80 -25.56 0.73
N ARG A 468 -16.29 -26.68 0.18
CA ARG A 468 -17.68 -27.14 0.33
C ARG A 468 -17.73 -28.64 0.56
N MET A 469 -18.79 -29.10 1.22
CA MET A 469 -19.04 -30.54 1.40
C MET A 469 -19.67 -31.10 0.13
N VAL A 470 -19.09 -32.16 -0.42
CA VAL A 470 -19.59 -32.83 -1.63
C VAL A 470 -19.79 -34.32 -1.35
N ASN A 471 -20.94 -34.85 -1.73
CA ASN A 471 -21.20 -36.29 -1.69
C ASN A 471 -20.61 -36.94 -2.96
N LYS A 472 -19.74 -37.93 -2.76
CA LYS A 472 -19.10 -38.72 -3.80
C LYS A 472 -19.46 -40.19 -3.69
N THR A 473 -19.22 -40.93 -4.78
CA THR A 473 -19.40 -42.38 -4.87
C THR A 473 -18.06 -43.06 -5.10
N TYR A 474 -17.92 -44.29 -4.61
CA TYR A 474 -16.75 -45.13 -4.90
C TYR A 474 -16.58 -45.40 -6.40
N SER A 475 -17.68 -45.68 -7.12
CA SER A 475 -17.67 -45.85 -8.58
C SER A 475 -17.18 -44.60 -9.32
N GLY A 476 -17.57 -43.40 -8.89
CA GLY A 476 -17.13 -42.14 -9.50
C GLY A 476 -15.67 -41.79 -9.20
N MET A 477 -15.15 -42.22 -8.05
CA MET A 477 -13.71 -42.14 -7.76
C MET A 477 -12.95 -43.07 -8.71
N LEU A 478 -13.38 -44.32 -8.84
CA LEU A 478 -12.73 -45.34 -9.66
C LEU A 478 -12.67 -44.95 -11.15
N SER A 479 -13.77 -44.41 -11.71
CA SER A 479 -13.83 -43.99 -13.12
C SER A 479 -12.83 -42.87 -13.45
N LYS A 480 -12.67 -41.88 -12.56
CA LYS A 480 -11.72 -40.76 -12.71
C LYS A 480 -10.28 -41.23 -12.91
N TYR A 481 -9.89 -42.35 -12.28
CA TYR A 481 -8.54 -42.90 -12.39
C TYR A 481 -8.39 -43.91 -13.52
N GLN A 482 -9.46 -44.67 -13.83
CA GLN A 482 -9.50 -45.67 -14.92
C GLN A 482 -9.54 -45.04 -16.33
N GLU A 483 -10.27 -43.94 -16.52
CA GLU A 483 -10.32 -43.22 -17.81
C GLU A 483 -8.94 -42.71 -18.23
N ALA A 484 -8.08 -42.38 -17.27
CA ALA A 484 -6.74 -41.88 -17.50
C ALA A 484 -5.65 -42.97 -17.66
N SER A 485 -5.98 -44.27 -17.65
CA SER A 485 -4.98 -45.37 -17.80
C SER A 485 -5.35 -46.45 -18.82
N GLN A 486 -6.55 -46.39 -19.43
CA GLN A 486 -7.09 -47.43 -20.34
C GLN A 486 -7.09 -48.87 -19.77
N LYS A 487 -6.84 -49.08 -18.46
CA LYS A 487 -6.83 -50.38 -17.77
C LYS A 487 -7.39 -50.27 -16.35
N LYS A 488 -7.97 -51.36 -15.82
CA LYS A 488 -8.44 -51.47 -14.43
C LYS A 488 -7.25 -51.33 -13.47
N LEU A 489 -7.13 -50.20 -12.78
CA LEU A 489 -6.05 -49.92 -11.83
C LEU A 489 -6.27 -50.66 -10.50
N THR A 490 -5.21 -51.21 -9.91
CA THR A 490 -5.22 -51.78 -8.54
C THR A 490 -5.06 -50.68 -7.47
N GLN A 491 -5.34 -50.98 -6.20
CA GLN A 491 -5.19 -50.04 -5.07
C GLN A 491 -3.77 -49.45 -4.99
N THR A 492 -2.74 -50.28 -5.17
CA THR A 492 -1.33 -49.85 -5.22
C THR A 492 -1.04 -48.91 -6.40
N GLN A 493 -1.64 -49.16 -7.57
CA GLN A 493 -1.47 -48.28 -8.74
C GLN A 493 -2.19 -46.93 -8.57
N LEU A 494 -3.30 -46.92 -7.83
CA LEU A 494 -4.01 -45.69 -7.47
C LEU A 494 -3.18 -44.84 -6.50
N ILE A 495 -2.65 -45.45 -5.44
CA ILE A 495 -1.74 -44.81 -4.47
C ILE A 495 -0.48 -44.27 -5.15
N GLN A 496 0.09 -45.02 -6.10
CA GLN A 496 1.25 -44.57 -6.87
C GLN A 496 0.92 -43.33 -7.70
N LYS A 497 -0.21 -43.32 -8.41
CA LYS A 497 -0.64 -42.18 -9.24
C LYS A 497 -0.93 -40.93 -8.40
N MET A 498 -1.46 -41.12 -7.20
CA MET A 498 -1.64 -40.04 -6.21
C MET A 498 -0.30 -39.50 -5.70
N THR A 499 0.67 -40.38 -5.46
CA THR A 499 2.03 -40.00 -5.05
C THR A 499 2.76 -39.23 -6.17
N ASP A 500 2.55 -39.63 -7.42
CA ASP A 500 3.12 -38.97 -8.60
C ASP A 500 2.52 -37.56 -8.80
N ASP A 501 1.19 -37.40 -8.64
CA ASP A 501 0.52 -36.08 -8.66
C ASP A 501 1.15 -35.12 -7.63
N ILE A 502 1.42 -35.62 -6.42
CA ILE A 502 2.00 -34.81 -5.35
C ILE A 502 3.46 -34.43 -5.66
N LYS A 503 4.27 -35.36 -6.19
CA LYS A 503 5.66 -35.09 -6.59
C LYS A 503 5.75 -34.04 -7.70
N ILE A 504 4.79 -34.02 -8.62
CA ILE A 504 4.71 -32.98 -9.65
C ILE A 504 4.49 -31.61 -9.01
N CYS A 505 3.60 -31.50 -8.01
CA CYS A 505 3.39 -30.26 -7.26
C CYS A 505 4.66 -29.82 -6.50
N GLU A 506 5.34 -30.74 -5.83
CA GLU A 506 6.61 -30.48 -5.14
C GLU A 506 7.69 -29.94 -6.09
N CYS A 507 7.87 -30.58 -7.26
CA CYS A 507 8.82 -30.15 -8.27
C CYS A 507 8.52 -28.73 -8.78
N GLY A 508 7.24 -28.40 -9.00
CA GLY A 508 6.82 -27.05 -9.38
C GLY A 508 7.17 -26.00 -8.32
N ILE A 509 6.91 -26.31 -7.04
CA ILE A 509 7.23 -25.44 -5.90
C ILE A 509 8.74 -25.22 -5.78
N GLN A 510 9.54 -26.26 -5.96
CA GLN A 510 11.01 -26.16 -5.90
C GLN A 510 11.56 -25.23 -6.99
N VAL A 511 11.09 -25.35 -8.23
CA VAL A 511 11.48 -24.45 -9.33
C VAL A 511 11.15 -22.99 -9.00
N MET A 512 9.97 -22.73 -8.43
CA MET A 512 9.59 -21.36 -8.04
C MET A 512 10.49 -20.80 -6.92
N ILE A 513 10.92 -21.64 -5.99
CA ILE A 513 11.85 -21.24 -4.91
C ILE A 513 13.24 -20.92 -5.48
N GLU A 514 13.72 -21.69 -6.45
CA GLU A 514 14.98 -21.40 -7.14
C GLU A 514 14.93 -20.05 -7.87
N GLU A 515 13.81 -19.74 -8.53
CA GLU A 515 13.59 -18.44 -9.17
C GLU A 515 13.55 -17.29 -8.14
N ILE A 516 12.82 -17.46 -7.03
CA ILE A 516 12.75 -16.49 -5.93
C ILE A 516 14.14 -16.28 -5.33
N THR A 517 14.90 -17.35 -5.12
CA THR A 517 16.25 -17.31 -4.55
C THR A 517 17.20 -16.56 -5.47
N THR A 518 17.16 -16.85 -6.78
CA THR A 518 17.98 -16.15 -7.77
C THR A 518 17.62 -14.67 -7.85
N CYS A 519 16.31 -14.35 -7.82
CA CYS A 519 15.84 -12.97 -7.81
C CYS A 519 16.29 -12.23 -6.53
N THR A 520 16.19 -12.88 -5.38
CA THR A 520 16.59 -12.34 -4.07
C THR A 520 18.09 -12.10 -4.00
N ASN A 521 18.89 -13.07 -4.47
CA ASN A 521 20.35 -12.93 -4.53
C ASN A 521 20.75 -11.77 -5.44
N ARG A 522 20.10 -11.63 -6.59
CA ARG A 522 20.35 -10.48 -7.46
C ARG A 522 20.01 -9.16 -6.77
N ILE A 523 18.86 -9.06 -6.08
CA ILE A 523 18.49 -7.87 -5.31
C ILE A 523 19.55 -7.55 -4.25
N LYS A 524 20.09 -8.56 -3.56
CA LYS A 524 21.19 -8.40 -2.59
C LYS A 524 22.46 -7.81 -3.20
N GLU A 525 22.74 -8.09 -4.46
CA GLU A 525 23.91 -7.56 -5.16
C GLU A 525 23.75 -6.11 -5.60
N ILE A 526 22.53 -5.69 -6.00
CA ILE A 526 22.31 -4.43 -6.71
C ILE A 526 21.59 -3.35 -5.90
N ALA A 527 20.71 -3.74 -4.97
CA ALA A 527 19.90 -2.79 -4.23
C ALA A 527 20.73 -2.12 -3.13
N LEU A 528 20.50 -0.83 -2.92
CA LEU A 528 21.06 -0.11 -1.78
C LEU A 528 20.62 -0.76 -0.47
N ARG A 529 19.36 -1.19 -0.44
CA ARG A 529 18.83 -1.99 0.65
C ARG A 529 18.15 -3.24 0.14
N PRO A 530 18.59 -4.45 0.52
CA PRO A 530 18.09 -5.68 -0.07
C PRO A 530 16.75 -6.14 0.52
N ASP A 531 16.53 -5.91 1.81
CA ASP A 531 15.36 -6.41 2.54
C ASP A 531 14.36 -5.27 2.82
N PRO A 532 13.34 -5.05 1.97
CA PRO A 532 12.31 -4.03 2.22
C PRO A 532 11.33 -4.48 3.32
N LEU A 533 11.24 -5.81 3.49
CA LEU A 533 10.44 -6.51 4.46
C LEU A 533 11.38 -6.69 5.65
N SER A 534 11.65 -5.57 6.32
CA SER A 534 12.17 -5.55 7.68
C SER A 534 11.54 -6.73 8.44
N THR A 535 12.36 -7.56 9.06
CA THR A 535 12.04 -8.91 9.58
C THR A 535 10.63 -9.04 10.16
N VAL A 536 10.07 -10.26 10.15
CA VAL A 536 8.77 -10.57 10.79
C VAL A 536 8.65 -9.95 12.19
N GLU A 537 9.75 -9.99 12.96
CA GLU A 537 9.87 -9.38 14.29
C GLU A 537 9.68 -7.86 14.27
N TYR A 538 10.22 -7.17 13.27
CA TYR A 538 10.04 -5.74 13.11
C TYR A 538 8.60 -5.37 12.70
N ILE A 539 7.97 -6.17 11.85
CA ILE A 539 6.54 -6.00 11.51
C ILE A 539 5.67 -6.20 12.76
N GLU A 540 5.99 -7.19 13.59
CA GLU A 540 5.32 -7.43 14.87
C GLU A 540 5.47 -6.24 15.83
N LEU A 541 6.67 -5.67 15.95
CA LEU A 541 6.90 -4.45 16.76
C LEU A 541 6.10 -3.25 16.25
N MET A 542 5.95 -3.07 14.93
CA MET A 542 5.08 -2.03 14.37
C MET A 542 3.61 -2.27 14.70
N MET A 543 3.13 -3.51 14.59
CA MET A 543 1.77 -3.87 14.96
C MET A 543 1.50 -3.58 16.45
N GLU A 544 2.46 -3.88 17.33
CA GLU A 544 2.38 -3.56 18.76
C GLU A 544 2.33 -2.05 18.99
N SER A 545 3.20 -1.28 18.31
CA SER A 545 3.20 0.18 18.37
C SER A 545 1.85 0.77 17.93
N GLU A 546 1.27 0.31 16.82
CA GLU A 546 -0.05 0.76 16.36
C GLU A 546 -1.17 0.40 17.35
N LYS A 547 -1.10 -0.78 17.98
CA LYS A 547 -2.04 -1.21 19.03
C LYS A 547 -1.94 -0.36 20.30
N LEU A 548 -0.74 0.12 20.62
CA LEU A 548 -0.48 0.99 21.77
C LEU A 548 -0.92 2.43 21.50
N GLU A 549 -0.60 2.97 20.33
CA GLU A 549 -0.88 4.37 19.99
C GLU A 549 -2.35 4.63 19.59
N LYS A 550 -3.05 3.63 19.03
CA LYS A 550 -4.49 3.67 18.66
C LYS A 550 -4.93 4.92 17.89
N LYS A 551 -4.06 5.45 17.03
CA LYS A 551 -4.35 6.63 16.19
C LYS A 551 -5.48 6.32 15.20
N SER A 552 -6.16 7.35 14.69
CA SER A 552 -7.15 7.18 13.61
C SER A 552 -6.59 6.30 12.47
N GLY A 553 -7.39 5.36 11.97
CA GLY A 553 -6.97 4.39 10.93
C GLY A 553 -6.07 3.22 11.39
N PHE A 554 -5.75 3.09 12.69
CA PHE A 554 -4.82 2.04 13.17
C PHE A 554 -5.28 0.61 12.86
N GLN A 555 -6.59 0.34 12.86
CA GLN A 555 -7.13 -0.99 12.54
C GLN A 555 -6.81 -1.40 11.10
N LEU A 556 -6.93 -0.46 10.16
CA LEU A 556 -6.56 -0.68 8.76
C LEU A 556 -5.05 -0.90 8.63
N ARG A 557 -4.23 -0.09 9.30
CA ARG A 557 -2.77 -0.26 9.30
C ARG A 557 -2.33 -1.60 9.90
N ILE A 558 -2.94 -2.05 11.01
CA ILE A 558 -2.69 -3.38 11.59
C ILE A 558 -3.04 -4.48 10.60
N LYS A 559 -4.21 -4.39 9.95
CA LYS A 559 -4.63 -5.36 8.93
C LYS A 559 -3.63 -5.43 7.77
N THR A 560 -3.15 -4.29 7.28
CA THR A 560 -2.15 -4.25 6.21
C THR A 560 -0.80 -4.81 6.67
N LEU A 561 -0.37 -4.52 7.91
CA LEU A 561 0.84 -5.10 8.51
C LEU A 561 0.75 -6.63 8.63
N GLU A 562 -0.43 -7.18 8.95
CA GLU A 562 -0.67 -8.63 8.97
C GLU A 562 -0.52 -9.27 7.59
N GLU A 563 -0.98 -8.60 6.53
CA GLU A 563 -0.81 -9.06 5.15
C GLU A 563 0.67 -9.02 4.74
N CYS A 564 1.40 -7.97 5.08
CA CYS A 564 2.86 -7.88 4.87
C CYS A 564 3.60 -9.00 5.62
N LYS A 565 3.21 -9.29 6.87
CA LYS A 565 3.77 -10.38 7.67
C LYS A 565 3.58 -11.73 7.00
N LYS A 566 2.40 -12.01 6.45
CA LYS A 566 2.12 -13.26 5.71
C LYS A 566 3.03 -13.41 4.49
N ARG A 567 3.23 -12.33 3.73
CA ARG A 567 4.15 -12.32 2.57
C ARG A 567 5.61 -12.56 2.98
N ALA A 568 6.04 -12.00 4.12
CA ALA A 568 7.38 -12.22 4.67
C ALA A 568 7.62 -13.64 5.21
N GLN A 569 6.57 -14.43 5.46
CA GLN A 569 6.65 -15.78 6.06
C GLN A 569 6.68 -16.94 5.05
N TYR A 570 6.85 -16.67 3.74
CA TYR A 570 6.79 -17.70 2.70
C TYR A 570 7.72 -18.90 2.94
N GLY A 571 8.91 -18.68 3.51
CA GLY A 571 9.85 -19.76 3.85
C GLY A 571 9.32 -20.73 4.94
N LYS A 572 8.57 -20.21 5.92
CA LYS A 572 7.89 -21.05 6.93
C LYS A 572 6.75 -21.86 6.32
N SER A 573 5.96 -21.23 5.43
CA SER A 573 4.87 -21.91 4.71
C SER A 573 5.39 -23.04 3.83
N TYR A 574 6.52 -22.84 3.16
CA TYR A 574 7.17 -23.89 2.38
C TYR A 574 7.66 -25.05 3.26
N GLN A 575 8.35 -24.75 4.36
CA GLN A 575 8.81 -25.79 5.29
C GLN A 575 7.64 -26.64 5.82
N PHE A 576 6.55 -25.97 6.21
CA PHE A 576 5.32 -26.65 6.63
C PHE A 576 4.75 -27.56 5.53
N PHE A 577 4.72 -27.10 4.28
CA PHE A 577 4.31 -27.91 3.14
C PHE A 577 5.22 -29.14 2.95
N THR A 578 6.54 -28.97 2.99
CA THR A 578 7.48 -30.10 2.83
C THR A 578 7.40 -31.12 3.96
N ASP A 579 7.18 -30.67 5.20
CA ASP A 579 7.02 -31.56 6.36
C ASP A 579 5.73 -32.39 6.22
N ARG A 580 4.59 -31.72 5.94
CA ARG A 580 3.29 -32.34 5.64
C ARG A 580 3.37 -33.35 4.51
N LEU A 581 4.10 -33.00 3.46
CA LEU A 581 4.30 -33.85 2.30
C LEU A 581 5.03 -35.15 2.68
N LYS A 582 6.12 -35.02 3.42
CA LYS A 582 6.92 -36.17 3.90
C LYS A 582 6.10 -37.09 4.82
N ASP A 583 5.29 -36.51 5.70
CA ASP A 583 4.40 -37.27 6.58
C ASP A 583 3.36 -38.07 5.77
N THR A 584 2.76 -37.44 4.76
CA THR A 584 1.77 -38.09 3.89
C THR A 584 2.39 -39.21 3.06
N GLN A 585 3.58 -38.99 2.48
CA GLN A 585 4.32 -40.03 1.76
C GLN A 585 4.66 -41.22 2.66
N THR A 586 5.03 -40.95 3.91
CA THR A 586 5.32 -42.00 4.90
C THR A 586 4.06 -42.80 5.25
N ALA A 587 2.92 -42.13 5.46
CA ALA A 587 1.65 -42.78 5.73
C ALA A 587 1.17 -43.66 4.56
N LEU A 588 1.32 -43.17 3.32
CA LEU A 588 1.00 -43.93 2.10
C LEU A 588 1.90 -45.18 1.98
N ALA A 589 3.21 -45.05 2.24
CA ALA A 589 4.14 -46.17 2.18
C ALA A 589 3.87 -47.25 3.26
N GLN A 590 3.41 -46.84 4.45
CA GLN A 590 3.03 -47.78 5.52
C GLN A 590 1.72 -48.53 5.21
N SER A 591 0.80 -47.90 4.47
CA SER A 591 -0.46 -48.56 4.06
C SER A 591 -0.27 -49.69 3.03
N ASP A 592 0.85 -49.68 2.29
CA ASP A 592 1.22 -50.68 1.29
C ASP A 592 1.87 -51.94 1.92
N GLN A 593 2.35 -51.87 3.17
CA GLN A 593 2.97 -53.00 3.88
C GLN A 593 1.96 -54.02 4.48
N GLN A 594 0.65 -53.84 4.25
CA GLN A 594 -0.40 -54.74 4.75
C GLN A 594 -1.00 -55.68 3.69
N GLU A 595 -0.41 -55.79 2.49
CA GLU A 595 -0.78 -56.81 1.47
C GLU A 595 0.39 -57.77 1.13
N PRO A 596 0.13 -59.00 0.67
CA PRO A 596 1.11 -60.07 0.64
C PRO A 596 2.26 -59.82 -0.36
N ALA A 597 3.47 -60.21 0.05
CA ALA A 597 4.73 -60.03 -0.65
C ALA A 597 4.77 -60.67 -2.05
N GLY A 598 5.30 -59.93 -3.04
CA GLY A 598 5.62 -60.45 -4.37
C GLY A 598 5.75 -59.39 -5.48
N PHE A 599 5.35 -58.14 -5.23
CA PHE A 599 5.25 -57.12 -6.28
C PHE A 599 6.51 -56.24 -6.42
N PHE A 600 7.24 -55.97 -5.33
CA PHE A 600 8.38 -55.04 -5.31
C PHE A 600 9.60 -55.51 -6.12
N ASP A 601 9.80 -56.83 -6.26
CA ASP A 601 10.95 -57.37 -7.01
C ASP A 601 10.81 -57.17 -8.52
N ASN A 602 9.58 -57.12 -9.04
CA ASN A 602 9.31 -56.96 -10.47
C ASN A 602 9.44 -55.49 -10.94
N ALA A 603 9.23 -54.54 -10.03
CA ALA A 603 9.42 -53.11 -10.28
C ALA A 603 10.91 -52.69 -10.21
N LYS A 604 11.70 -53.27 -9.28
CA LYS A 604 13.15 -53.09 -9.21
C LYS A 604 13.88 -53.58 -10.47
N GLN A 605 13.41 -54.69 -11.05
CA GLN A 605 13.98 -55.26 -12.28
C GLN A 605 13.70 -54.38 -13.52
N LYS A 606 12.55 -53.70 -13.57
CA LYS A 606 12.20 -52.77 -14.66
C LYS A 606 12.93 -51.43 -14.58
N LEU A 607 13.25 -50.96 -13.37
CA LEU A 607 14.05 -49.74 -13.16
C LEU A 607 15.54 -49.93 -13.51
N LYS A 608 16.10 -51.14 -13.36
CA LYS A 608 17.47 -51.46 -13.81
C LYS A 608 17.63 -51.46 -15.34
N ASN A 609 16.55 -51.66 -16.09
CA ASN A 609 16.59 -51.72 -17.56
C ASN A 609 16.30 -50.38 -18.24
N LEU A 610 16.09 -49.30 -17.47
CA LEU A 610 15.87 -47.95 -17.96
C LEU A 610 17.10 -47.03 -17.84
N PHE A 611 18.19 -47.53 -17.23
CA PHE A 611 19.46 -46.81 -17.05
C PHE A 611 20.69 -47.60 -17.53
N ASN A 612 20.50 -48.49 -18.52
CA ASN A 612 21.57 -49.01 -19.37
C ASN A 612 21.24 -48.74 -20.83
#